data_AF-A0A5S4SD26-F1
#
_entry.id   AF-A0A5S4SD26-F1
#
_cell.length_a   1.000
_cell.length_b   1.000
_cell.length_c   1.000
_cell.angle_alpha   90.00
_cell.angle_beta   90.00
_cell.angle_gamma   90.00
#
_symmetry.space_group_name_H-M   'P 1'
#
loop_
_entity.id
_entity.type
_entity.pdbx_description
1 polymer ?
#
loop_
_entity_poly.entity_id
_entity_poly.type
_entity_poly.pdbx_seq_one_letter_code
_entity_poly.pdbx_strand_id
1 'polypeptide(L)' 'ELGVRSMAAPVRDPQGNTIAAMSIAVRAERLSMSEFKETFLMPLKRARNELEKKLYPQGM' A
#
# COMPACT_ATOMS: atom_id res chain seq x y z
N GLU A 1 -13.38 12.15 -8.92
CA GLU A 1 -13.24 12.75 -7.57
C GLU A 1 -12.20 13.86 -7.64
N LEU A 2 -12.62 15.12 -7.54
CA LEU A 2 -11.69 16.25 -7.44
C LEU A 2 -11.23 16.34 -5.97
N GLY A 3 -9.93 16.43 -5.73
CA GLY A 3 -9.41 16.65 -4.36
C GLY A 3 -9.00 15.39 -3.58
N VAL A 4 -8.85 14.22 -4.22
CA VAL A 4 -8.30 13.01 -3.58
C VAL A 4 -7.00 12.60 -4.26
N ARG A 5 -6.00 12.23 -3.46
CA ARG A 5 -4.77 11.56 -3.91
C ARG A 5 -4.74 10.16 -3.34
N SER A 6 -4.46 9.17 -4.18
CA SER A 6 -4.34 7.78 -3.76
C SER A 6 -3.07 7.12 -4.29
N MET A 7 -2.60 6.12 -3.55
CA MET A 7 -1.52 5.21 -3.94
C MET A 7 -1.90 3.79 -3.54
N ALA A 8 -1.45 2.81 -4.31
CA ALA A 8 -1.65 1.41 -3.98
C ALA A 8 -0.34 0.63 -4.06
N ALA A 9 -0.20 -0.39 -3.20
CA ALA A 9 0.85 -1.38 -3.26
C ALA A 9 0.24 -2.75 -3.57
N PRO A 10 0.84 -3.54 -4.48
CA PRO A 10 0.34 -4.88 -4.79
C PRO A 10 0.58 -5.80 -3.61
N VAL A 11 -0.42 -6.60 -3.24
CA VAL A 11 -0.30 -7.70 -2.28
C VAL A 11 0.00 -8.96 -3.08
N ARG A 12 1.07 -9.66 -2.73
CA ARG A 12 1.55 -10.83 -3.48
C ARG A 12 1.43 -12.13 -2.68
N ASP A 13 1.20 -13.21 -3.41
CA ASP A 13 1.37 -14.56 -2.89
C ASP A 13 2.86 -14.96 -2.82
N PRO A 14 3.22 -16.12 -2.23
CA PRO A 14 4.60 -16.58 -2.18
C PRO A 14 5.23 -16.86 -3.54
N GLN A 15 4.41 -17.09 -4.58
CA GLN A 15 4.86 -17.26 -5.97
C GLN A 15 5.10 -15.91 -6.67
N GLY A 16 4.79 -14.79 -5.99
CA GLY A 16 4.96 -13.43 -6.50
C GLY A 16 3.77 -12.91 -7.31
N ASN A 17 2.69 -13.68 -7.46
CA ASN A 17 1.49 -13.26 -8.17
C ASN A 17 0.78 -12.16 -7.38
N THR A 18 0.31 -11.13 -8.07
CA THR A 18 -0.52 -10.09 -7.43
C THR A 18 -1.93 -10.62 -7.24
N ILE A 19 -2.35 -10.79 -5.98
CA ILE A 19 -3.67 -11.33 -5.63
C ILE A 19 -4.65 -10.25 -5.17
N ALA A 20 -4.14 -9.09 -4.75
CA ALA A 20 -4.91 -7.94 -4.31
C ALA A 20 -4.07 -6.66 -4.36
N ALA A 21 -4.66 -5.53 -3.97
CA ALA A 21 -3.94 -4.28 -3.77
C ALA A 21 -4.34 -3.65 -2.44
N MET A 22 -3.36 -3.08 -1.73
CA MET A 22 -3.59 -2.26 -0.53
C MET A 22 -3.48 -0.80 -0.93
N SER A 23 -4.53 -0.01 -0.72
CA SER A 23 -4.58 1.41 -1.08
C SER A 23 -4.61 2.33 0.13
N ILE A 24 -4.01 3.50 -0.01
CA ILE A 24 -4.20 4.65 0.86
C ILE A 24 -4.73 5.83 0.03
N ALA A 25 -5.67 6.58 0.59
CA ALA A 25 -6.24 7.78 -0.02
C ALA A 25 -6.29 8.92 0.99
N VAL A 26 -5.93 10.13 0.55
CA VAL A 26 -5.94 11.36 1.37
C VAL A 26 -6.58 12.50 0.60
N ARG A 27 -7.11 13.49 1.32
CA ARG A 27 -7.51 14.77 0.72
C ARG A 27 -6.29 15.52 0.17
N ALA A 28 -6.38 15.95 -1.07
CA ALA A 28 -5.30 16.58 -1.84
C ALA A 28 -4.93 17.98 -1.33
N GLU A 29 -5.79 18.67 -0.57
CA GLU A 29 -5.44 20.02 -0.11
C GLU A 29 -4.31 20.05 0.93
N ARG A 30 -3.94 18.90 1.51
CA ARG A 30 -3.07 18.83 2.70
C ARG A 30 -1.59 18.56 2.42
N LEU A 31 -1.25 17.98 1.26
CA LEU A 31 0.11 17.51 0.95
C LEU A 31 0.33 17.48 -0.56
N SER A 32 1.44 18.01 -1.07
CA SER A 32 1.88 17.80 -2.46
C SER A 32 2.05 16.30 -2.79
N MET A 33 2.17 15.95 -4.09
CA MET A 33 2.38 14.55 -4.49
C MET A 33 3.72 13.98 -4.00
N SER A 34 4.78 14.80 -3.88
CA SER A 34 6.07 14.37 -3.34
C SER A 34 5.95 14.09 -1.84
N GLU A 35 5.40 15.04 -1.08
CA GLU A 35 5.17 14.87 0.36
C GLU A 35 4.26 13.66 0.65
N PHE A 36 3.24 13.43 -0.18
CA PHE A 36 2.37 12.25 -0.08
C PHE A 36 3.16 10.95 -0.27
N LYS A 37 4.05 10.88 -1.27
CA LYS A 37 4.91 9.71 -1.50
C LYS A 37 5.89 9.50 -0.35
N GLU A 38 6.61 10.53 0.05
CA GLU A 38 7.62 10.47 1.11
C GLU A 38 7.00 10.06 2.45
N THR A 39 5.81 10.58 2.75
CA THR A 39 5.10 10.29 4.00
C THR A 39 4.54 8.87 4.03
N PHE A 40 3.91 8.40 2.94
CA PHE A 40 3.07 7.20 3.00
C PHE A 40 3.61 5.98 2.26
N LEU A 41 4.59 6.11 1.37
CA LEU A 41 5.06 4.96 0.59
C LEU A 41 5.68 3.87 1.47
N MET A 42 6.55 4.26 2.42
CA MET A 42 7.21 3.30 3.31
C MET A 42 6.22 2.66 4.30
N PRO A 43 5.34 3.41 4.99
CA PRO A 43 4.28 2.81 5.79
C PRO A 43 3.36 1.87 5.00
N LEU A 44 2.93 2.26 3.79
CA LEU A 44 2.09 1.42 2.93
C LEU A 44 2.79 0.10 2.57
N LYS A 45 4.06 0.14 2.19
CA LYS A 45 4.86 -1.06 1.90
C LYS A 45 5.00 -1.97 3.13
N ARG A 46 5.18 -1.40 4.33
CA ARG A 46 5.25 -2.15 5.58
C ARG A 46 3.93 -2.83 5.91
N ALA A 47 2.83 -2.09 5.87
CA ALA A 47 1.50 -2.64 6.10
C ALA A 47 1.17 -3.77 5.11
N ARG A 48 1.51 -3.60 3.83
CA ARG A 48 1.35 -4.65 2.82
C ARG A 48 2.25 -5.88 3.09
N ASN A 49 3.51 -5.71 3.53
CA ASN A 49 4.35 -6.85 3.95
C ASN A 49 3.73 -7.64 5.11
N GLU A 50 3.19 -6.94 6.11
CA GLU A 50 2.57 -7.59 7.27
C GLU A 50 1.29 -8.32 6.89
N LEU A 51 0.53 -7.79 5.93
CA LEU A 51 -0.61 -8.51 5.36
C LEU A 51 -0.16 -9.78 4.64
N GLU A 52 0.85 -9.71 3.77
CA GLU A 52 1.39 -10.87 3.06
C GLU A 52 1.83 -11.98 4.03
N LYS A 53 2.53 -11.63 5.12
CA LYS A 53 2.92 -12.59 6.17
C LYS A 53 1.74 -13.23 6.89
N LYS A 54 0.64 -12.50 7.08
CA LYS A 54 -0.58 -13.01 7.74
C LYS A 54 -1.41 -13.88 6.81
N LEU A 55 -1.44 -13.57 5.52
CA LEU A 55 -2.11 -14.38 4.50
C LEU A 55 -1.35 -15.68 4.23
N TYR A 56 -0.02 -15.64 4.30
CA TYR A 56 0.87 -16.76 4.04
C TYR A 56 1.88 -16.94 5.19
N PRO A 57 1.43 -17.44 6.35
CA PRO A 57 2.32 -17.70 7.48
C PRO A 57 3.38 -18.76 7.10
N GLN A 58 4.64 -18.54 7.49
CA GLN A 58 5.70 -19.51 7.24
C GLN A 58 5.42 -20.80 8.01
N GLY A 59 5.28 -21.93 7.30
CA GLY A 59 5.07 -23.26 7.88
C GLY A 59 3.75 -23.96 7.55
N MET A 60 2.98 -23.47 6.55
CA MET A 60 1.93 -24.24 5.86
C MET A 60 2.44 -24.80 4.54
#